data_AF-S4RC84-F1
#
_entry.id   AF-S4RC84-F1
#
_cell.length_a   1.000
_cell.length_b   1.000
_cell.length_c   1.000
_cell.angle_alpha   90.00
_cell.angle_beta   90.00
_cell.angle_gamma   90.00
#
_symmetry.space_group_name_H-M   'P 1'
#
loop_
_entity.id
_entity.type
_entity.pdbx_description
1 polymer ?
#
loop_
_entity_poly.entity_id
_entity_poly.type
_entity_poly.pdbx_seq_one_letter_code
_entity_poly.pdbx_strand_id
1 'polypeptide(L)'
;GGFLPPEEAKERFDSNCITPGTEFMSNLAKCLRYYVAERLNSDPGWRNIAVILSDASVPGEGEHKIMDFIRRQRAQPNHDPNTHHCLCGADADLIMLGLATHEPKFTIIREEFKPNQQRPCALCSQFGHELKDCEGLPREKQGKHDEFADLPPGSEQDFIFLRLNILREYLERELTMASLPFPFDLERSIDDWVFMCFFVGNDFLPHLPSLEIREGAIDRLVGIYKNVVHRTGGYLTNSGYVNLERVQLVMEALGEMEDAIFKKRRTDDLDFKRRQKDRKKRMKRDRPAFIPGGQFSPRPLGGGGGGGWRGGRGGSNPIHNPRQTAYEMRTQGRDYNNM
;
A
#
# COMPACT_ATOMS: atom_id res chain seq x y z
N GLY A 1 15.44 -0.46 -50.03
CA GLY A 1 14.39 -0.22 -49.03
C GLY A 1 14.29 -1.46 -48.17
N GLY A 2 14.59 -1.34 -46.89
CA GLY A 2 14.41 -2.46 -45.96
C GLY A 2 12.93 -2.58 -45.60
N PHE A 3 12.38 -3.78 -45.75
CA PHE A 3 11.07 -4.10 -45.17
C PHE A 3 11.24 -4.18 -43.65
N LEU A 4 10.59 -3.28 -42.93
CA LEU A 4 10.37 -3.47 -41.50
C LEU A 4 9.44 -4.67 -41.32
N PRO A 5 9.76 -5.65 -40.47
CA PRO A 5 8.81 -6.69 -40.12
C PRO A 5 7.54 -6.04 -39.54
N PRO A 6 6.35 -6.63 -39.74
CA PRO A 6 5.12 -6.12 -39.15
C PRO A 6 5.31 -5.94 -37.65
N GLU A 7 4.99 -4.76 -37.11
CA GLU A 7 4.86 -4.62 -35.66
C GLU A 7 3.72 -5.53 -35.21
N GLU A 8 4.06 -6.68 -34.61
CA GLU A 8 3.11 -7.45 -33.84
C GLU A 8 2.62 -6.53 -32.72
N ALA A 9 1.37 -6.10 -32.80
CA ALA A 9 0.72 -5.32 -31.76
C ALA A 9 0.80 -6.13 -30.46
N LYS A 10 1.71 -5.72 -29.57
CA LYS A 10 1.89 -6.34 -28.27
C LYS A 10 0.59 -6.10 -27.49
N GLU A 11 -0.21 -7.15 -27.31
CA GLU A 11 -1.42 -7.12 -26.50
C GLU A 11 -1.03 -6.88 -25.03
N ARG A 12 -0.94 -5.60 -24.67
CA ARG A 12 -0.83 -5.15 -23.29
C ARG A 12 -2.24 -4.92 -22.77
N PHE A 13 -2.52 -5.40 -21.56
CA PHE A 13 -3.78 -5.09 -20.89
C PHE A 13 -3.87 -3.59 -20.62
N ASP A 14 -4.84 -2.92 -21.24
CA ASP A 14 -5.13 -1.51 -21.00
C ASP A 14 -5.99 -1.38 -19.74
N SER A 15 -5.38 -0.97 -18.63
CA SER A 15 -6.09 -0.79 -17.36
C SER A 15 -7.18 0.26 -17.41
N ASN A 16 -7.15 1.20 -18.38
CA ASN A 16 -8.22 2.19 -18.53
C ASN A 16 -9.56 1.53 -18.91
N CYS A 17 -9.53 0.30 -19.45
CA CYS A 17 -10.74 -0.46 -19.73
C CYS A 17 -11.52 -0.86 -18.45
N ILE A 18 -10.89 -0.78 -17.26
CA ILE A 18 -11.53 -0.94 -15.95
C ILE A 18 -12.23 0.37 -15.56
N THR A 19 -13.18 0.77 -16.39
CA THR A 19 -14.01 1.96 -16.19
C THR A 19 -15.45 1.61 -16.57
N PRO A 20 -16.46 2.06 -15.81
CA PRO A 20 -17.86 1.88 -16.19
C PRO A 20 -18.16 2.33 -17.62
N GLY A 21 -19.00 1.57 -18.33
CA GLY A 21 -19.39 1.86 -19.72
C GLY A 21 -18.52 1.18 -20.80
N THR A 22 -17.41 0.54 -20.43
CA THR A 22 -16.60 -0.24 -21.39
C THR A 22 -17.22 -1.61 -21.69
N GLU A 23 -16.88 -2.15 -22.87
CA GLU A 23 -17.24 -3.53 -23.21
C GLU A 23 -16.62 -4.54 -22.25
N PHE A 24 -15.38 -4.29 -21.81
CA PHE A 24 -14.69 -5.10 -20.80
C PHE A 24 -15.53 -5.25 -19.54
N MET A 25 -16.00 -4.15 -18.94
CA MET A 25 -16.81 -4.20 -17.72
C MET A 25 -18.17 -4.87 -17.94
N SER A 26 -18.76 -4.73 -19.13
CA SER A 26 -20.01 -5.40 -19.51
C SER A 26 -19.83 -6.92 -19.60
N ASN A 27 -18.70 -7.38 -20.17
CA ASN A 27 -18.37 -8.80 -20.24
C ASN A 27 -17.97 -9.36 -18.88
N LEU A 28 -17.22 -8.61 -18.07
CA LEU A 28 -16.90 -8.97 -16.69
C LEU A 28 -18.18 -9.20 -15.87
N ALA A 29 -19.19 -8.33 -15.99
CA ALA A 29 -20.46 -8.50 -15.30
C ALA A 29 -21.19 -9.80 -15.71
N LYS A 30 -21.15 -10.19 -16.99
CA LYS A 30 -21.70 -11.48 -17.45
C LYS A 30 -20.95 -12.65 -16.85
N CYS A 31 -19.62 -12.61 -16.86
CA CYS A 31 -18.77 -13.64 -16.27
C CYS A 31 -19.00 -13.79 -14.76
N LEU A 32 -19.12 -12.69 -14.02
CA LEU A 32 -19.40 -12.72 -12.58
C LEU A 32 -20.79 -13.28 -12.27
N ARG A 33 -21.82 -12.94 -13.06
CA ARG A 33 -23.15 -13.55 -12.92
C ARG A 33 -23.10 -15.07 -13.12
N TYR A 34 -22.41 -15.52 -14.16
CA TYR A 34 -22.20 -16.95 -14.41
C TYR A 34 -21.44 -17.61 -13.25
N TYR A 35 -20.34 -17.00 -12.79
CA TYR A 35 -19.54 -17.50 -11.67
C TYR A 35 -20.38 -17.67 -10.39
N VAL A 36 -21.18 -16.67 -10.04
CA VAL A 36 -22.07 -16.75 -8.87
C VAL A 36 -23.08 -17.89 -9.04
N ALA A 37 -23.70 -18.02 -10.21
CA ALA A 37 -24.66 -19.09 -10.47
C ALA A 37 -23.99 -20.48 -10.42
N GLU A 38 -22.78 -20.62 -10.97
CA GLU A 38 -22.00 -21.85 -10.90
C GLU A 38 -21.66 -22.22 -9.45
N ARG A 39 -21.16 -21.26 -8.66
CA ARG A 39 -20.79 -21.49 -7.25
C ARG A 39 -21.98 -21.89 -6.39
N LEU A 40 -23.13 -21.21 -6.54
CA LEU A 40 -24.36 -21.56 -5.81
C LEU A 40 -24.85 -22.98 -6.11
N ASN A 41 -24.62 -23.48 -7.34
CA ASN A 41 -25.05 -24.83 -7.76
C ASN A 41 -24.03 -25.93 -7.44
N SER A 42 -22.73 -25.62 -7.43
CA SER A 42 -21.65 -26.61 -7.34
C SER A 42 -20.99 -26.68 -5.98
N ASP A 43 -20.87 -25.55 -5.27
CA ASP A 43 -20.09 -25.46 -4.03
C ASP A 43 -21.01 -25.57 -2.80
N PRO A 44 -20.86 -26.62 -1.96
CA PRO A 44 -21.65 -26.78 -0.73
C PRO A 44 -21.52 -25.60 0.23
N GLY A 45 -20.40 -24.87 0.22
CA GLY A 45 -20.17 -23.70 1.07
C GLY A 45 -21.08 -22.51 0.74
N TRP A 46 -21.69 -22.49 -0.45
CA TRP A 46 -22.54 -21.40 -0.92
C TRP A 46 -24.04 -21.67 -0.73
N ARG A 47 -24.43 -22.82 -0.16
CA ARG A 47 -25.85 -23.23 -0.07
C ARG A 47 -26.71 -22.33 0.81
N ASN A 48 -26.13 -21.75 1.86
CA ASN A 48 -26.87 -20.99 2.89
C ASN A 48 -26.46 -19.51 2.92
N ILE A 49 -26.00 -18.96 1.80
CA ILE A 49 -25.61 -17.55 1.68
C ILE A 49 -26.48 -16.83 0.65
N ALA A 50 -26.72 -15.54 0.89
CA ALA A 50 -27.27 -14.65 -0.12
C ALA A 50 -26.12 -13.92 -0.82
N VAL A 51 -26.12 -13.91 -2.15
CA VAL A 51 -25.09 -13.23 -2.96
C VAL A 51 -25.73 -12.07 -3.70
N ILE A 52 -25.19 -10.86 -3.49
CA ILE A 52 -25.64 -9.64 -4.15
C ILE A 52 -24.51 -9.14 -5.05
N LEU A 53 -24.79 -8.97 -6.34
CA LEU A 53 -23.85 -8.42 -7.31
C LEU A 53 -24.31 -7.02 -7.73
N SER A 54 -23.49 -6.01 -7.41
CA SER A 54 -23.68 -4.62 -7.86
C SER A 54 -22.57 -4.26 -8.85
N ASP A 55 -22.82 -4.49 -10.13
CA ASP A 55 -21.84 -4.28 -11.20
C ASP A 55 -21.63 -2.80 -11.55
N ALA A 56 -20.81 -2.55 -12.59
CA ALA A 56 -20.47 -1.20 -13.04
C ALA A 56 -21.62 -0.43 -13.72
N SER A 57 -22.77 -1.08 -13.99
CA SER A 57 -23.96 -0.39 -14.49
C SER A 57 -24.71 0.34 -13.38
N VAL A 58 -24.49 -0.03 -12.12
CA VAL A 58 -25.07 0.64 -10.94
C VAL A 58 -24.16 1.79 -10.53
N PRO A 59 -24.64 3.05 -10.58
CA PRO A 59 -23.85 4.23 -10.23
C PRO A 59 -23.33 4.19 -8.78
N GLY A 60 -22.16 4.79 -8.57
CA GLY A 60 -21.50 4.89 -7.27
C GLY A 60 -20.27 4.00 -7.16
N GLU A 61 -19.28 4.49 -6.41
CA GLU A 61 -18.03 3.78 -6.13
C GLU A 61 -18.31 2.51 -5.31
N GLY A 62 -17.51 1.46 -5.53
CA GLY A 62 -17.75 0.14 -4.96
C GLY A 62 -17.86 0.16 -3.44
N GLU A 63 -16.92 0.83 -2.77
CA GLU A 63 -16.90 1.01 -1.32
C GLU A 63 -18.12 1.79 -0.83
N HIS A 64 -18.49 2.91 -1.47
CA HIS A 64 -19.65 3.70 -1.09
C HIS A 64 -20.97 2.93 -1.26
N LYS A 65 -21.10 2.10 -2.31
CA LYS A 65 -22.26 1.20 -2.49
C LYS A 65 -22.37 0.17 -1.37
N ILE A 66 -21.25 -0.37 -0.89
CA ILE A 66 -21.22 -1.29 0.25
C ILE A 66 -21.62 -0.55 1.54
N MET A 67 -21.06 0.64 1.78
CA MET A 67 -21.40 1.43 2.97
C MET A 67 -22.87 1.86 2.96
N ASP A 68 -23.42 2.21 1.79
CA ASP A 68 -24.86 2.47 1.62
C ASP A 68 -25.71 1.25 1.94
N PHE A 69 -25.30 0.06 1.50
CA PHE A 69 -25.99 -1.18 1.83
C PHE A 69 -26.02 -1.43 3.34
N ILE A 70 -24.87 -1.29 4.02
CA ILE A 70 -24.77 -1.48 5.48
C ILE A 70 -25.62 -0.46 6.22
N ARG A 71 -25.57 0.83 5.84
CA ARG A 71 -26.40 1.89 6.45
C ARG A 71 -27.90 1.59 6.31
N ARG A 72 -28.33 1.18 5.11
CA ARG A 72 -29.74 0.82 4.86
C ARG A 72 -30.15 -0.43 5.63
N GLN A 73 -29.27 -1.42 5.74
CA GLN A 73 -29.53 -2.64 6.52
C GLN A 73 -29.68 -2.30 8.00
N ARG A 74 -28.78 -1.51 8.58
CA ARG A 74 -28.83 -1.06 9.97
C ARG A 74 -30.11 -0.28 10.31
N ALA A 75 -30.65 0.46 9.34
CA ALA A 75 -31.90 1.20 9.50
C ALA A 75 -33.16 0.31 9.52
N GLN A 76 -33.05 -0.99 9.17
CA GLN A 76 -34.20 -1.89 9.17
C GLN A 76 -34.53 -2.39 10.59
N PRO A 77 -35.82 -2.49 10.98
CA PRO A 77 -36.20 -2.93 12.33
C PRO A 77 -35.77 -4.36 12.70
N ASN A 78 -35.57 -5.22 11.71
CA ASN A 78 -35.19 -6.62 11.85
C ASN A 78 -33.68 -6.86 11.72
N HIS A 79 -32.88 -5.79 11.65
CA HIS A 79 -31.43 -5.90 11.59
C HIS A 79 -30.88 -6.50 12.88
N ASP A 80 -29.99 -7.48 12.75
CA ASP A 80 -29.22 -8.00 13.89
C ASP A 80 -28.02 -7.07 14.16
N PRO A 81 -28.00 -6.34 15.29
CA PRO A 81 -26.89 -5.45 15.64
C PRO A 81 -25.58 -6.21 15.94
N ASN A 82 -25.62 -7.55 16.02
CA ASN A 82 -24.46 -8.41 16.19
C ASN A 82 -23.92 -9.01 14.89
N THR A 83 -24.40 -8.55 13.74
CA THR A 83 -23.87 -8.94 12.43
C THR A 83 -22.37 -8.65 12.38
N HIS A 84 -21.57 -9.64 11.95
CA HIS A 84 -20.13 -9.48 11.79
C HIS A 84 -19.83 -9.14 10.33
N HIS A 85 -19.32 -7.94 10.09
CA HIS A 85 -18.96 -7.46 8.76
C HIS A 85 -17.48 -7.74 8.49
N CYS A 86 -17.19 -8.31 7.31
CA CYS A 86 -15.84 -8.49 6.80
C CYS A 86 -15.74 -7.83 5.42
N LEU A 87 -14.96 -6.75 5.31
CA LEU A 87 -14.78 -5.99 4.08
C LEU A 87 -13.42 -6.27 3.48
N CYS A 88 -13.36 -6.70 2.22
CA CYS A 88 -12.11 -6.93 1.51
C CYS A 88 -11.72 -5.70 0.70
N GLY A 89 -10.53 -5.14 0.96
CA GLY A 89 -9.98 -4.04 0.19
C GLY A 89 -8.70 -3.45 0.80
N ALA A 90 -7.86 -2.82 -0.03
CA ALA A 90 -6.53 -2.34 0.38
C ALA A 90 -6.50 -0.84 0.76
N ASP A 91 -7.55 -0.10 0.43
CA ASP A 91 -7.61 1.35 0.56
C ASP A 91 -7.69 1.79 2.03
N ALA A 92 -7.06 2.93 2.34
CA ALA A 92 -7.04 3.46 3.70
C ALA A 92 -8.42 3.99 4.14
N ASP A 93 -9.21 4.46 3.17
CA ASP A 93 -10.52 5.07 3.38
C ASP A 93 -11.52 4.06 3.96
N LEU A 94 -11.31 2.76 3.71
CA LEU A 94 -12.11 1.68 4.29
C LEU A 94 -12.09 1.67 5.82
N ILE A 95 -11.00 2.11 6.46
CA ILE A 95 -10.93 2.23 7.92
C ILE A 95 -11.90 3.31 8.40
N MET A 96 -11.89 4.47 7.74
CA MET A 96 -12.74 5.61 8.08
C MET A 96 -14.21 5.30 7.79
N LEU A 97 -14.49 4.75 6.61
CA LEU A 97 -15.83 4.34 6.21
C LEU A 97 -16.38 3.25 7.13
N GLY A 98 -15.56 2.26 7.49
CA GLY A 98 -15.92 1.19 8.42
C GLY A 98 -16.26 1.72 9.81
N LEU A 99 -15.48 2.68 10.34
CA LEU A 99 -15.78 3.35 11.61
C LEU A 99 -17.09 4.15 11.55
N ALA A 100 -17.32 4.87 10.46
CA ALA A 100 -18.52 5.68 10.22
C ALA A 100 -19.81 4.84 10.06
N THR A 101 -19.71 3.51 9.90
CA THR A 101 -20.90 2.64 9.95
C THR A 101 -21.47 2.51 11.36
N HIS A 102 -20.66 2.78 12.40
CA HIS A 102 -20.95 2.49 13.81
C HIS A 102 -21.34 1.03 14.09
N GLU A 103 -20.98 0.10 13.20
CA GLU A 103 -21.16 -1.32 13.43
C GLU A 103 -20.09 -1.83 14.41
N PRO A 104 -20.47 -2.45 15.53
CA PRO A 104 -19.52 -2.82 16.57
C PRO A 104 -18.55 -3.93 16.11
N LYS A 105 -18.97 -4.78 15.17
CA LYS A 105 -18.24 -5.96 14.70
C LYS A 105 -17.87 -5.81 13.23
N PHE A 106 -16.88 -4.99 12.97
CA PHE A 106 -16.40 -4.70 11.62
C PHE A 106 -14.92 -5.06 11.48
N THR A 107 -14.58 -5.84 10.45
CA THR A 107 -13.21 -6.25 10.14
C THR A 107 -12.90 -5.95 8.68
N ILE A 108 -11.71 -5.44 8.41
CA ILE A 108 -11.19 -5.27 7.05
C ILE A 108 -10.15 -6.36 6.80
N ILE A 109 -10.26 -7.06 5.69
CA ILE A 109 -9.26 -8.02 5.21
C ILE A 109 -8.53 -7.40 4.01
N ARG A 110 -7.19 -7.48 4.05
CA ARG A 110 -6.33 -7.00 2.97
C ARG A 110 -5.09 -7.84 2.87
N GLU A 111 -4.45 -7.81 1.71
CA GLU A 111 -3.16 -8.42 1.49
C GLU A 111 -2.09 -7.76 2.37
N GLU A 112 -1.20 -8.59 2.92
CA GLU A 112 -0.07 -8.13 3.71
C GLU A 112 0.91 -7.35 2.81
N PHE A 113 1.20 -6.11 3.20
CA PHE A 113 2.22 -5.35 2.53
C PHE A 113 3.61 -5.81 3.00
N LYS A 114 4.31 -6.58 2.18
CA LYS A 114 5.70 -7.01 2.45
C LYS A 114 6.69 -5.94 1.96
N PRO A 115 7.33 -5.17 2.86
CA PRO A 115 8.29 -4.14 2.46
C PRO A 115 9.51 -4.77 1.78
N ASN A 116 10.08 -4.06 0.79
CA ASN A 116 11.25 -4.49 0.01
C ASN A 116 11.04 -5.70 -0.93
N GLN A 117 9.81 -6.13 -1.19
CA GLN A 117 9.57 -7.00 -2.34
C GLN A 117 9.87 -6.25 -3.63
N GLN A 118 10.55 -6.92 -4.58
CA GLN A 118 10.73 -6.39 -5.91
C GLN A 118 9.35 -6.17 -6.52
N ARG A 119 9.03 -4.93 -6.87
CA ARG A 119 7.81 -4.64 -7.64
C ARG A 119 8.08 -4.93 -9.11
N PRO A 120 7.11 -5.49 -9.84
CA PRO A 120 7.22 -5.58 -11.28
C PRO A 120 7.27 -4.16 -11.86
N CYS A 121 8.02 -3.98 -12.95
CA CYS A 121 8.12 -2.73 -13.66
C CYS A 121 6.74 -2.27 -14.17
N ALA A 122 6.37 -1.01 -13.93
CA ALA A 122 5.06 -0.48 -14.34
C ALA A 122 4.86 -0.39 -15.87
N LEU A 123 5.92 -0.53 -16.68
CA LEU A 123 5.85 -0.56 -18.15
C LEU A 123 5.69 -1.98 -18.72
N CYS A 124 6.56 -2.91 -18.34
CA CYS A 124 6.59 -4.25 -18.95
C CYS A 124 6.13 -5.38 -18.00
N SER A 125 5.80 -5.07 -16.75
CA SER A 125 5.39 -6.02 -15.71
C SER A 125 6.44 -7.10 -15.37
N GLN A 126 7.71 -6.88 -15.72
CA GLN A 126 8.83 -7.78 -15.38
C GLN A 126 9.56 -7.33 -14.12
N PHE A 127 10.15 -8.27 -13.39
CA PHE A 127 10.95 -7.99 -12.19
C PHE A 127 12.40 -7.66 -12.55
N GLY A 128 13.13 -7.04 -11.61
CA GLY A 128 14.59 -6.84 -11.72
C GLY A 128 15.06 -5.50 -12.29
N HIS A 129 14.15 -4.58 -12.65
CA HIS A 129 14.51 -3.23 -13.10
C HIS A 129 13.46 -2.18 -12.67
N GLU A 130 13.87 -0.92 -12.57
CA GLU A 130 12.96 0.22 -12.34
C GLU A 130 12.42 0.76 -13.67
N LEU A 131 11.34 1.54 -13.62
CA LEU A 131 10.72 2.17 -14.80
C LEU A 131 11.74 2.90 -15.69
N LYS A 132 12.70 3.56 -15.07
CA LYS A 132 13.77 4.34 -15.73
C LYS A 132 14.75 3.48 -16.53
N ASP A 133 14.87 2.20 -16.17
CA ASP A 133 15.79 1.23 -16.76
C ASP A 133 15.02 0.20 -17.63
N CYS A 134 13.76 0.48 -17.95
CA CYS A 134 12.90 -0.42 -18.72
C CYS A 134 13.11 -0.23 -20.23
N GLU A 135 13.52 -1.30 -20.90
CA GLU A 135 13.71 -1.33 -22.36
C GLU A 135 12.40 -1.54 -23.14
N GLY A 136 11.25 -1.63 -22.47
CA GLY A 136 9.93 -1.82 -23.12
C GLY A 136 9.77 -3.18 -23.82
N LEU A 137 10.63 -4.14 -23.49
CA LEU A 137 10.57 -5.49 -24.04
C LEU A 137 9.32 -6.23 -23.52
N PRO A 138 8.61 -6.97 -24.40
CA PRO A 138 7.42 -7.70 -24.00
C PRO A 138 7.79 -8.81 -23.00
N ARG A 139 6.87 -9.11 -22.10
CA ARG A 139 6.95 -10.30 -21.23
C ARG A 139 6.94 -11.54 -22.12
N GLU A 140 7.84 -12.50 -21.87
CA GLU A 140 7.74 -13.82 -22.49
C GLU A 140 6.46 -14.49 -21.98
N LYS A 141 5.50 -14.73 -22.88
CA LYS A 141 4.24 -15.42 -22.55
C LYS A 141 4.57 -16.82 -22.01
N GLN A 142 4.10 -17.12 -20.80
CA GLN A 142 4.05 -18.50 -20.31
C GLN A 142 2.65 -19.06 -20.60
N GLY A 143 2.60 -20.16 -21.35
CA GLY A 143 1.33 -20.85 -21.68
C GLY A 143 0.52 -20.21 -22.81
N LYS A 144 -0.73 -20.69 -22.99
CA LYS A 144 -1.64 -20.27 -24.07
C LYS A 144 -2.44 -18.99 -23.77
N HIS A 145 -2.55 -18.60 -22.50
CA HIS A 145 -3.46 -17.52 -22.06
C HIS A 145 -2.80 -16.46 -21.16
N ASP A 146 -1.51 -16.19 -21.34
CA ASP A 146 -0.76 -15.20 -20.53
C ASP A 146 -1.05 -15.37 -19.04
N GLU A 147 -0.98 -16.65 -18.62
CA GLU A 147 -1.23 -17.05 -17.25
C GLU A 147 -0.33 -16.20 -16.36
N PHE A 148 -0.90 -15.54 -15.35
CA PHE A 148 -0.17 -14.71 -14.39
C PHE A 148 1.07 -15.48 -13.99
N ALA A 149 2.26 -15.08 -14.49
CA ALA A 149 3.48 -15.87 -14.26
C ALA A 149 3.50 -16.22 -12.80
N ASP A 150 3.55 -17.52 -12.56
CA ASP A 150 3.38 -18.12 -11.26
C ASP A 150 4.10 -17.25 -10.24
N LEU A 151 3.32 -16.64 -9.34
CA LEU A 151 3.77 -16.45 -7.97
C LEU A 151 4.53 -17.74 -7.65
N PRO A 152 5.86 -17.68 -7.40
CA PRO A 152 6.70 -18.87 -7.39
C PRO A 152 5.99 -19.95 -6.58
N PRO A 153 5.82 -21.18 -7.10
CA PRO A 153 4.94 -22.18 -6.48
C PRO A 153 5.30 -22.34 -5.00
N GLY A 154 4.43 -21.83 -4.11
CA GLY A 154 4.68 -21.73 -2.67
C GLY A 154 4.74 -20.33 -2.05
N SER A 155 4.64 -19.22 -2.81
CA SER A 155 4.41 -17.91 -2.20
C SER A 155 2.93 -17.73 -1.91
N GLU A 156 2.48 -18.26 -0.77
CA GLU A 156 1.15 -17.98 -0.25
C GLU A 156 1.00 -16.47 -0.04
N GLN A 157 -0.10 -15.91 -0.53
CA GLN A 157 -0.46 -14.51 -0.29
C GLN A 157 -0.96 -14.41 1.15
N ASP A 158 -0.22 -13.71 2.00
CA ASP A 158 -0.61 -13.50 3.38
C ASP A 158 -1.69 -12.41 3.45
N PHE A 159 -2.71 -12.65 4.27
CA PHE A 159 -3.77 -11.69 4.54
C PHE A 159 -3.69 -11.22 5.99
N ILE A 160 -3.94 -9.93 6.19
CA ILE A 160 -4.06 -9.33 7.51
C ILE A 160 -5.50 -8.91 7.78
N PHE A 161 -5.91 -9.04 9.04
CA PHE A 161 -7.21 -8.59 9.53
C PHE A 161 -7.05 -7.33 10.37
N LEU A 162 -7.64 -6.23 9.90
CA LEU A 162 -7.78 -4.98 10.65
C LEU A 162 -9.13 -5.00 11.36
N ARG A 163 -9.10 -5.26 12.67
CA ARG A 163 -10.29 -5.35 13.52
C ARG A 163 -10.68 -3.96 14.03
N LEU A 164 -11.76 -3.40 13.50
CA LEU A 164 -12.19 -2.05 13.88
C LEU A 164 -12.74 -2.00 15.31
N ASN A 165 -13.29 -3.10 15.83
CA ASN A 165 -13.71 -3.17 17.23
C ASN A 165 -12.53 -2.92 18.19
N ILE A 166 -11.34 -3.45 17.87
CA ILE A 166 -10.12 -3.22 18.65
C ILE A 166 -9.65 -1.78 18.46
N LEU A 167 -9.67 -1.27 17.22
CA LEU A 167 -9.32 0.14 16.94
C LEU A 167 -10.21 1.11 17.75
N ARG A 168 -11.50 0.81 17.89
CA ARG A 168 -12.44 1.61 18.69
C ARG A 168 -12.05 1.65 20.16
N GLU A 169 -11.58 0.54 20.74
CA GLU A 169 -11.05 0.53 22.12
C GLU A 169 -9.79 1.41 22.27
N TYR A 170 -8.91 1.42 21.26
CA TYR A 170 -7.75 2.32 21.24
C TYR A 170 -8.17 3.78 21.11
N LEU A 171 -9.12 4.07 20.22
CA LEU A 171 -9.67 5.42 20.03
C LEU A 171 -10.41 5.89 21.27
N GLU A 172 -11.13 5.03 21.98
CA GLU A 172 -11.78 5.38 23.24
C GLU A 172 -10.75 5.87 24.26
N ARG A 173 -9.66 5.12 24.45
CA ARG A 173 -8.58 5.52 25.37
C ARG A 173 -7.91 6.81 24.95
N GLU A 174 -7.68 6.99 23.65
CA GLU A 174 -7.03 8.18 23.12
C GLU A 174 -7.95 9.40 23.15
N LEU A 175 -9.24 9.28 22.87
CA LEU A 175 -10.19 10.40 22.75
C LEU A 175 -10.89 10.72 24.07
N THR A 176 -10.80 9.86 25.08
CA THR A 176 -11.36 10.14 26.42
C THR A 176 -10.77 11.44 26.97
N MET A 177 -11.67 12.31 27.43
CA MET A 177 -11.35 13.62 27.98
C MET A 177 -11.92 13.72 29.40
N ALA A 178 -11.08 14.09 30.36
CA ALA A 178 -11.51 14.31 31.74
C ALA A 178 -12.09 15.73 31.89
N SER A 179 -13.09 15.90 32.76
CA SER A 179 -13.67 17.21 33.11
C SER A 179 -14.37 17.94 31.95
N LEU A 180 -15.02 17.20 31.05
CA LEU A 180 -15.88 17.81 30.04
C LEU A 180 -17.12 18.46 30.66
N PRO A 181 -17.59 19.60 30.12
CA PRO A 181 -18.81 20.27 30.59
C PRO A 181 -20.10 19.56 30.11
N PHE A 182 -19.98 18.43 29.40
CA PHE A 182 -21.08 17.62 28.89
C PHE A 182 -20.71 16.12 28.91
N PRO A 183 -21.68 15.19 28.80
CA PRO A 183 -21.41 13.76 28.81
C PRO A 183 -20.54 13.32 27.63
N PHE A 184 -19.50 12.53 27.90
CA PHE A 184 -18.67 11.93 26.85
C PHE A 184 -19.45 10.84 26.10
N ASP A 185 -19.47 10.95 24.78
CA ASP A 185 -19.99 10.00 23.82
C ASP A 185 -18.86 9.55 22.86
N LEU A 186 -18.60 8.24 22.85
CA LEU A 186 -17.57 7.64 22.01
C LEU A 186 -17.94 7.70 20.52
N GLU A 187 -19.21 7.46 20.15
CA GLU A 187 -19.63 7.46 18.74
C GLU A 187 -19.42 8.83 18.12
N ARG A 188 -19.77 9.88 18.87
CA ARG A 188 -19.57 11.27 18.46
C ARG A 188 -18.11 11.65 18.37
N SER A 189 -17.28 11.11 19.26
CA SER A 189 -15.83 11.33 19.21
C SER A 189 -15.18 10.62 18.01
N ILE A 190 -15.70 9.45 17.63
CA ILE A 190 -15.27 8.72 16.43
C ILE A 190 -15.64 9.50 15.17
N ASP A 191 -16.86 10.06 15.09
CA ASP A 191 -17.27 10.92 13.95
C ASP A 191 -16.32 12.10 13.77
N ASP A 192 -15.98 12.77 14.87
CA ASP A 192 -15.04 13.89 14.86
C ASP A 192 -13.63 13.44 14.46
N TRP A 193 -13.19 12.28 14.91
CA TRP A 193 -11.90 11.71 14.53
C TRP A 193 -11.83 11.38 13.04
N VAL A 194 -12.87 10.74 12.49
CA VAL A 194 -13.00 10.48 11.05
C VAL A 194 -12.96 11.80 10.27
N PHE A 195 -13.72 12.81 10.71
CA PHE A 195 -13.72 14.12 10.08
C PHE A 195 -12.34 14.81 10.12
N MET A 196 -11.63 14.72 11.24
CA MET A 196 -10.26 15.26 11.35
C MET A 196 -9.28 14.59 10.39
N CYS A 197 -9.44 13.28 10.15
CA CYS A 197 -8.59 12.57 9.21
C CYS A 197 -8.72 13.09 7.77
N PHE A 198 -9.86 13.68 7.39
CA PHE A 198 -10.01 14.31 6.07
C PHE A 198 -9.05 15.48 5.84
N PHE A 199 -8.62 16.19 6.89
CA PHE A 199 -7.64 17.28 6.76
C PHE A 199 -6.23 16.80 6.41
N VAL A 200 -5.91 15.54 6.73
CA VAL A 200 -4.61 14.94 6.43
C VAL A 200 -4.50 14.53 4.96
N GLY A 201 -5.62 14.44 4.25
CA GLY A 201 -5.71 14.13 2.83
C GLY A 201 -6.82 13.11 2.55
N ASN A 202 -7.49 13.28 1.42
CA ASN A 202 -8.47 12.36 0.86
C ASN A 202 -8.51 12.52 -0.66
N ASP A 203 -9.27 11.68 -1.36
CA ASP A 203 -9.32 11.69 -2.82
C ASP A 203 -9.96 12.96 -3.41
N PHE A 204 -10.73 13.70 -2.62
CA PHE A 204 -11.46 14.89 -3.06
C PHE A 204 -10.73 16.20 -2.77
N LEU A 205 -9.91 16.23 -1.71
CA LEU A 205 -9.21 17.43 -1.24
C LEU A 205 -7.71 17.19 -1.10
N PRO A 206 -6.86 18.13 -1.58
CA PRO A 206 -5.44 18.05 -1.31
C PRO A 206 -5.18 18.12 0.19
N HIS A 207 -4.17 17.38 0.66
CA HIS A 207 -3.73 17.44 2.04
C HIS A 207 -3.23 18.86 2.39
N LEU A 208 -3.48 19.28 3.63
CA LEU A 208 -2.92 20.54 4.12
C LEU A 208 -1.38 20.43 4.19
N PRO A 209 -0.62 21.42 3.69
CA PRO A 209 0.85 21.34 3.67
C PRO A 209 1.47 21.13 5.05
N SER A 210 0.83 21.61 6.11
CA SER A 210 1.25 21.47 7.51
C SER A 210 0.95 20.09 8.12
N LEU A 211 0.18 19.24 7.44
CA LEU A 211 -0.24 17.93 7.93
C LEU A 211 0.31 16.80 7.06
N GLU A 212 1.27 16.05 7.61
CA GLU A 212 1.73 14.78 7.02
C GLU A 212 1.65 13.66 8.05
N ILE A 213 1.07 12.51 7.68
CA ILE A 213 0.91 11.34 8.56
C ILE A 213 2.27 10.91 9.14
N ARG A 214 3.32 10.91 8.32
CA ARG A 214 4.69 10.51 8.73
C ARG A 214 5.26 11.40 9.83
N GLU A 215 4.76 12.61 9.98
CA GLU A 215 5.21 13.58 10.97
C GLU A 215 4.36 13.54 12.25
N GLY A 216 3.37 12.64 12.38
CA GLY A 216 2.46 12.59 13.52
C GLY A 216 1.35 13.65 13.45
N ALA A 217 0.82 13.91 12.26
CA ALA A 217 -0.26 14.88 12.06
C ALA A 217 -1.55 14.52 12.82
N ILE A 218 -1.92 13.24 12.86
CA ILE A 218 -3.13 12.77 13.55
C ILE A 218 -3.03 13.06 15.06
N ASP A 219 -1.89 12.76 15.68
CA ASP A 219 -1.68 13.00 17.12
C ASP A 219 -1.79 14.48 17.47
N ARG A 220 -1.27 15.36 16.61
CA ARG A 220 -1.40 16.81 16.76
C ARG A 220 -2.86 17.26 16.65
N LEU A 221 -3.59 16.77 15.64
CA LEU A 221 -5.01 17.09 15.46
C LEU A 221 -5.83 16.65 16.67
N VAL A 222 -5.59 15.45 17.20
CA VAL A 222 -6.24 14.96 18.42
C VAL A 222 -5.96 15.89 19.61
N GLY A 223 -4.73 16.37 19.77
CA GLY A 223 -4.37 17.34 20.80
C GLY A 223 -5.14 18.67 20.67
N ILE A 224 -5.21 19.23 19.47
CA ILE A 224 -5.97 20.46 19.19
C ILE A 224 -7.46 20.24 19.43
N TYR A 225 -8.00 19.12 18.94
CA TYR A 225 -9.40 18.73 19.12
C TYR A 225 -9.81 18.70 20.58
N LYS A 226 -9.02 18.01 21.43
CA LYS A 226 -9.28 17.96 22.87
C LYS A 226 -9.40 19.36 23.46
N ASN A 227 -8.49 20.28 23.12
CA ASN A 227 -8.53 21.67 23.60
C ASN A 227 -9.77 22.43 23.10
N VAL A 228 -10.14 22.27 21.83
CA VAL A 228 -11.32 22.94 21.25
C VAL A 228 -12.61 22.44 21.86
N VAL A 229 -12.75 21.12 22.08
CA VAL A 229 -13.94 20.54 22.69
C VAL A 229 -14.14 21.02 24.13
N HIS A 230 -13.06 21.11 24.93
CA HIS A 230 -13.13 21.66 26.28
C HIS A 230 -13.57 23.13 26.29
N ARG A 231 -13.08 23.94 25.34
CA ARG A 231 -13.41 25.37 25.24
C ARG A 231 -14.83 25.62 24.76
N THR A 232 -15.31 24.83 23.79
CA THR A 232 -16.58 25.08 23.08
C THR A 232 -17.76 24.28 23.63
N GLY A 233 -17.50 23.32 24.52
CA GLY A 233 -18.53 22.49 25.14
C GLY A 233 -19.29 21.59 24.15
N GLY A 234 -18.63 21.11 23.08
CA GLY A 234 -19.20 20.04 22.26
C GLY A 234 -18.35 19.63 21.06
N TYR A 235 -18.88 18.64 20.32
CA TYR A 235 -18.28 17.98 19.17
C TYR A 235 -18.20 18.82 17.89
N LEU A 236 -17.25 18.53 17.00
CA LEU A 236 -17.06 19.17 15.70
C LEU A 236 -18.18 18.82 14.71
N THR A 237 -18.71 17.60 14.79
CA THR A 237 -19.68 17.06 13.86
C THR A 237 -20.94 16.55 14.58
N ASN A 238 -22.05 16.51 13.84
CA ASN A 238 -23.31 15.94 14.29
C ASN A 238 -24.00 15.22 13.11
N SER A 239 -23.89 13.89 13.06
CA SER A 239 -24.53 13.06 12.03
C SER A 239 -24.23 13.54 10.60
N GLY A 240 -22.95 13.84 10.32
CA GLY A 240 -22.48 14.32 9.02
C GLY A 240 -22.57 15.83 8.82
N TYR A 241 -23.20 16.59 9.71
CA TYR A 241 -23.18 18.06 9.66
C TYR A 241 -22.00 18.60 10.48
N VAL A 242 -21.25 19.52 9.88
CA VAL A 242 -20.04 20.11 10.48
C VAL A 242 -20.38 21.44 11.14
N ASN A 243 -19.93 21.63 12.40
CA ASN A 243 -19.98 22.92 13.07
C ASN A 243 -18.76 23.76 12.69
N LEU A 244 -18.96 24.68 11.74
CA LEU A 244 -17.87 25.50 11.19
C LEU A 244 -17.21 26.43 12.21
N GLU A 245 -17.93 26.90 13.23
CA GLU A 245 -17.36 27.76 14.28
C GLU A 245 -16.31 26.99 15.09
N ARG A 246 -16.58 25.72 15.39
CA ARG A 246 -15.63 24.85 16.09
C ARG A 246 -14.45 24.45 15.20
N VAL A 247 -14.71 24.19 13.92
CA VAL A 247 -13.65 23.90 12.94
C VAL A 247 -12.73 25.11 12.74
N GLN A 248 -13.27 26.32 12.73
CA GLN A 248 -12.47 27.54 12.67
C GLN A 248 -11.45 27.60 13.81
N LEU A 249 -11.85 27.26 15.05
CA LEU A 249 -10.93 27.21 16.19
C LEU A 249 -9.84 26.14 16.05
N VAL A 250 -10.16 25.00 15.44
CA VAL A 250 -9.15 23.97 15.10
C VAL A 250 -8.16 24.52 14.08
N MET A 251 -8.64 25.21 13.04
CA MET A 251 -7.81 25.77 11.99
C MET A 251 -6.94 26.93 12.48
N GLU A 252 -7.45 27.78 13.37
CA GLU A 252 -6.67 28.85 14.01
C GLU A 252 -5.53 28.26 14.85
N ALA A 253 -5.82 27.26 15.70
CA ALA A 253 -4.81 26.59 16.50
C ALA A 253 -3.76 25.84 15.65
N LEU A 254 -4.18 25.25 14.53
CA LEU A 254 -3.25 24.65 13.57
C LEU A 254 -2.36 25.72 12.92
N GLY A 255 -2.96 26.84 12.51
CA GLY A 255 -2.29 28.02 11.93
C GLY A 255 -1.12 28.54 12.78
N GLU A 256 -1.31 28.61 14.10
CA GLU A 256 -0.26 29.01 15.04
C GLU A 256 0.95 28.05 15.04
N MET A 257 0.75 26.78 14.71
CA MET A 257 1.78 25.74 14.72
C MET A 257 2.48 25.54 13.37
N GLU A 258 1.91 26.03 12.26
CA GLU A 258 2.41 25.75 10.90
C GLU A 258 3.87 26.17 10.71
N ASP A 259 4.21 27.36 11.20
CA ASP A 259 5.54 27.93 11.08
C ASP A 259 6.62 27.06 11.75
N ALA A 260 6.27 26.49 12.92
CA ALA A 260 7.13 25.58 13.66
C ALA A 260 7.26 24.22 12.93
N ILE A 261 6.16 23.72 12.37
CA ILE A 261 6.13 22.48 11.59
C ILE A 261 7.06 22.60 10.38
N PHE A 262 6.96 23.68 9.60
CA PHE A 262 7.80 23.88 8.42
C PHE A 262 9.29 24.02 8.75
N LYS A 263 9.62 24.73 9.84
CA LYS A 263 11.01 24.85 10.32
C LYS A 263 11.58 23.49 10.73
N LYS A 264 10.80 22.69 11.47
CA LYS A 264 11.19 21.34 11.88
C LYS A 264 11.39 20.42 10.67
N ARG A 265 10.42 20.37 9.75
CA ARG A 265 10.50 19.58 8.51
C ARG A 265 11.75 19.90 7.71
N ARG A 266 12.04 21.18 7.49
CA ARG A 266 13.26 21.60 6.78
C ARG A 266 14.53 21.11 7.47
N THR A 267 14.56 21.13 8.80
CA THR A 267 15.72 20.71 9.60
C THR A 267 15.92 19.20 9.50
N ASP A 268 14.84 18.43 9.66
CA ASP A 268 14.85 16.97 9.54
C ASP A 268 15.28 16.53 8.13
N ASP A 269 14.84 17.23 7.10
CA ASP A 269 15.18 16.96 5.71
C ASP A 269 16.67 17.22 5.40
N LEU A 270 17.24 18.29 5.96
CA LEU A 270 18.67 18.59 5.89
C LEU A 270 19.50 17.54 6.64
N ASP A 271 19.06 17.13 7.82
CA ASP A 271 19.74 16.12 8.63
C ASP A 271 19.69 14.74 7.97
N PHE A 272 18.57 14.38 7.34
CA PHE A 272 18.45 13.15 6.55
C PHE A 272 19.41 13.15 5.35
N LYS A 273 19.47 14.25 4.59
CA LYS A 273 20.42 14.43 3.48
C LYS A 273 21.87 14.32 3.94
N ARG A 274 22.21 14.88 5.11
CA ARG A 274 23.54 14.73 5.72
C ARG A 274 23.86 13.27 6.03
N ARG A 275 22.97 12.56 6.73
CA ARG A 275 23.14 11.13 7.08
C ARG A 275 23.27 10.24 5.84
N GLN A 276 22.48 10.49 4.81
CA GLN A 276 22.57 9.79 3.53
C GLN A 276 23.93 9.99 2.84
N LYS A 277 24.43 11.23 2.80
CA LYS A 277 25.75 11.55 2.24
C LYS A 277 26.87 10.84 3.00
N ASP A 278 26.80 10.83 4.32
CA ASP A 278 27.79 10.16 5.17
C ASP A 278 27.75 8.64 5.03
N ARG A 279 26.55 8.04 4.93
CA ARG A 279 26.39 6.60 4.64
C ARG A 279 26.98 6.22 3.29
N LYS A 280 26.71 7.00 2.23
CA LYS A 280 27.30 6.78 0.89
C LYS A 280 28.82 6.91 0.91
N LYS A 281 29.37 7.89 1.65
CA LYS A 281 30.83 8.03 1.83
C LYS A 281 31.45 6.82 2.54
N ARG A 282 30.83 6.34 3.62
CA ARG A 282 31.27 5.13 4.33
C ARG A 282 31.24 3.90 3.42
N MET A 283 30.14 3.68 2.70
CA MET A 283 30.06 2.58 1.73
C MET A 283 31.10 2.69 0.61
N LYS A 284 31.43 3.90 0.14
CA LYS A 284 32.48 4.10 -0.87
C LYS A 284 33.88 3.85 -0.30
N ARG A 285 34.10 4.16 0.98
CA ARG A 285 35.37 3.91 1.69
C ARG A 285 35.59 2.43 2.01
N ASP A 286 34.52 1.74 2.37
CA ASP A 286 34.54 0.33 2.76
C ASP A 286 34.37 -0.61 1.54
N ARG A 287 34.20 -0.05 0.34
CA ARG A 287 34.22 -0.82 -0.91
C ARG A 287 35.68 -1.21 -1.21
N PRO A 288 36.00 -2.51 -1.34
CA PRO A 288 37.35 -2.93 -1.67
C PRO A 288 37.78 -2.28 -3.00
N ALA A 289 38.96 -1.67 -3.03
CA ALA A 289 39.51 -1.06 -4.25
C ALA A 289 39.68 -2.08 -5.39
N PHE A 290 39.68 -3.37 -5.05
CA PHE A 290 39.79 -4.49 -5.96
C PHE A 290 39.06 -5.70 -5.35
N ILE A 291 38.15 -6.31 -6.12
CA ILE A 291 37.52 -7.60 -5.78
C ILE A 291 38.09 -8.62 -6.77
N PRO A 292 38.81 -9.66 -6.30
CA PRO A 292 39.36 -10.68 -7.21
C PRO A 292 38.24 -11.41 -7.95
N GLY A 293 38.38 -11.58 -9.26
CA GLY A 293 37.47 -12.41 -10.08
C GLY A 293 37.85 -13.89 -10.07
N GLY A 294 36.99 -14.73 -10.66
CA GLY A 294 37.28 -16.16 -10.88
C GLY A 294 37.39 -16.98 -9.58
N GLN A 295 38.40 -17.86 -9.50
CA GLN A 295 38.59 -18.82 -8.41
C GLN A 295 38.98 -18.17 -7.05
N PHE A 296 39.33 -16.88 -7.04
CA PHE A 296 39.68 -16.11 -5.84
C PHE A 296 38.58 -15.14 -5.38
N SER A 297 37.40 -15.18 -6.01
CA SER A 297 36.26 -14.36 -5.61
C SER A 297 35.78 -14.71 -4.20
N PRO A 298 35.44 -13.72 -3.35
CA PRO A 298 34.91 -14.00 -2.03
C PRO A 298 33.61 -14.77 -2.15
N ARG A 299 33.58 -16.00 -1.63
CA ARG A 299 32.35 -16.79 -1.52
C ARG A 299 31.73 -16.56 -0.15
N PRO A 300 30.42 -16.26 -0.06
CA PRO A 300 29.75 -16.09 1.23
C PRO A 300 29.89 -17.37 2.07
N LEU A 301 30.28 -17.20 3.34
CA LEU A 301 30.41 -18.29 4.30
C LEU A 301 29.01 -18.86 4.59
N GLY A 302 28.77 -20.11 4.20
CA GLY A 302 27.49 -20.82 4.39
C GLY A 302 26.76 -21.20 3.10
N GLY A 303 27.24 -20.77 1.92
CA GLY A 303 26.66 -21.14 0.61
C GLY A 303 27.03 -22.57 0.17
N GLY A 304 26.56 -23.58 0.90
CA GLY A 304 26.61 -24.97 0.46
C GLY A 304 25.53 -25.26 -0.57
N GLY A 305 25.95 -25.44 -1.83
CA GLY A 305 25.30 -26.26 -2.86
C GLY A 305 23.84 -25.97 -3.25
N GLY A 306 23.63 -25.48 -4.48
CA GLY A 306 22.36 -25.74 -5.18
C GLY A 306 22.00 -24.74 -6.30
N GLY A 307 22.19 -25.17 -7.56
CA GLY A 307 21.55 -24.61 -8.77
C GLY A 307 22.17 -23.31 -9.30
N GLY A 308 22.57 -23.14 -10.56
CA GLY A 308 22.37 -23.92 -11.77
C GLY A 308 22.35 -22.94 -12.95
N TRP A 309 23.52 -22.64 -13.52
CA TRP A 309 23.62 -22.07 -14.87
C TRP A 309 24.73 -22.79 -15.64
N ARG A 310 24.33 -23.36 -16.78
CA ARG A 310 25.16 -24.15 -17.69
C ARG A 310 26.19 -23.27 -18.39
N GLY A 311 27.43 -23.77 -18.48
CA GLY A 311 28.37 -23.36 -19.52
C GLY A 311 29.81 -23.22 -19.05
N GLY A 312 30.52 -24.34 -18.87
CA GLY A 312 31.99 -24.34 -18.73
C GLY A 312 32.49 -25.34 -17.70
N ARG A 313 33.14 -26.40 -18.16
CA ARG A 313 33.91 -27.32 -17.29
C ARG A 313 35.00 -26.53 -16.57
N GLY A 314 34.96 -26.51 -15.24
CA GLY A 314 36.03 -25.97 -14.41
C GLY A 314 35.99 -26.63 -13.05
N GLY A 315 36.62 -27.81 -12.94
CA GLY A 315 36.96 -28.36 -11.63
C GLY A 315 37.79 -27.34 -10.85
N SER A 316 37.74 -27.42 -9.52
CA SER A 316 38.67 -26.69 -8.65
C SER A 316 40.10 -27.12 -8.98
N ASN A 317 40.73 -26.43 -9.94
CA ASN A 317 42.12 -26.69 -10.28
C ASN A 317 42.99 -26.30 -9.08
N PRO A 318 43.99 -27.13 -8.70
CA PRO A 318 44.96 -26.74 -7.69
C PRO A 318 45.65 -25.45 -8.13
N ILE A 319 45.82 -24.52 -7.19
CA ILE A 319 46.38 -23.20 -7.47
C ILE A 319 47.84 -23.37 -7.89
N HIS A 320 48.12 -23.26 -9.19
CA HIS A 320 49.48 -23.28 -9.70
C HIS A 320 50.04 -21.86 -9.69
N ASN A 321 51.13 -21.66 -8.96
CA ASN A 321 51.82 -20.37 -8.78
C ASN A 321 50.90 -19.18 -8.35
N PRO A 322 50.33 -19.22 -7.13
CA PRO A 322 49.36 -18.23 -6.63
C PRO A 322 49.83 -16.76 -6.73
N ARG A 323 51.15 -16.54 -6.64
CA ARG A 323 51.75 -15.19 -6.69
C ARG A 323 51.62 -14.55 -8.07
N GLN A 324 51.76 -15.33 -9.14
CA GLN A 324 51.71 -14.83 -10.51
C GLN A 324 50.28 -14.53 -10.95
N THR A 325 49.33 -15.41 -10.63
CA THR A 325 47.90 -15.19 -10.91
C THR A 325 47.35 -13.98 -10.14
N ALA A 326 47.78 -13.79 -8.88
CA ALA A 326 47.43 -12.60 -8.10
C ALA A 326 48.11 -11.30 -8.60
N TYR A 327 49.22 -11.39 -9.34
CA TYR A 327 49.86 -10.25 -9.98
C TYR A 327 49.10 -9.85 -11.26
N GLU A 328 48.79 -10.82 -12.13
CA GLU A 328 48.04 -10.61 -13.38
C GLU A 328 46.63 -10.03 -13.14
N MET A 329 45.94 -10.51 -12.10
CA MET A 329 44.65 -9.97 -11.68
C MET A 329 44.73 -8.51 -11.22
N ARG A 330 45.83 -8.11 -10.55
CA ARG A 330 46.05 -6.73 -10.10
C ARG A 330 46.45 -5.80 -11.25
N THR A 331 47.14 -6.31 -12.27
CA THR A 331 47.47 -5.53 -13.48
C THR A 331 46.23 -5.31 -14.35
N GLN A 332 45.39 -6.33 -14.57
CA GLN A 332 44.13 -6.19 -15.34
C GLN A 332 43.11 -5.27 -14.63
N GLY A 333 43.03 -5.30 -13.30
CA GLY A 333 42.15 -4.42 -12.53
C GLY A 333 42.59 -2.95 -12.50
N ARG A 334 43.85 -2.63 -12.86
CA ARG A 334 44.32 -1.25 -12.97
C ARG A 334 43.91 -0.59 -14.28
N ASP A 335 43.82 -1.34 -15.37
CA ASP A 335 43.45 -0.81 -16.69
C ASP A 335 41.96 -0.44 -16.76
N TYR A 336 41.08 -1.10 -16.00
CA TYR A 336 39.65 -0.78 -15.92
C TYR A 336 39.30 0.49 -15.13
N ASN A 337 40.19 0.99 -14.26
CA ASN A 337 39.94 2.21 -13.47
C ASN A 337 40.47 3.49 -14.16
N ASN A 338 41.08 3.37 -15.34
CA ASN A 338 41.61 4.49 -16.13
C ASN A 338 40.85 4.72 -17.46
N MET A 339 39.63 4.18 -17.60
CA MET A 339 38.67 4.50 -18.67
C MET A 339 37.41 5.13 -18.09
#